data_AF-A0A534M775-F1
#
_entry.id   AF-A0A534M775-F1
#
_cell.length_a   1.000
_cell.length_b   1.000
_cell.length_c   1.000
_cell.angle_alpha   90.00
_cell.angle_beta   90.00
_cell.angle_gamma   90.00
#
_symmetry.space_group_name_H-M   'P 1'
#
loop_
_entity.id
_entity.type
_entity.pdbx_description
1 polymer ?
#
loop_
_entity_poly.entity_id
_entity_poly.type
_entity_poly.pdbx_seq_one_letter_code
_entity_poly.pdbx_strand_id
1 'polypeptide(L)' 'RPLRPLTEREARRIAREVRSRKAESVAICLLFSFMRPSHERILRDALGDLPVSMSHEVLPEFREYERASTTVLDAYL' A
#
# COMPACT_ATOMS: atom_id res chain seq x y z
N ARG A 1 4.74 -8.39 -15.71
CA ARG A 1 3.28 -8.62 -15.66
C ARG A 1 2.93 -9.15 -14.27
N PRO A 2 1.84 -8.72 -13.60
CA PRO A 2 1.45 -9.26 -12.30
C PRO A 2 1.02 -10.73 -12.44
N LEU A 3 1.34 -11.55 -11.43
CA LEU A 3 0.87 -12.95 -11.37
C LEU A 3 -0.65 -13.01 -11.16
N ARG A 4 -1.17 -12.11 -10.32
CA ARG A 4 -2.61 -11.90 -10.09
C ARG A 4 -2.92 -10.42 -10.23
N PRO A 5 -3.79 -10.02 -11.17
CA PRO A 5 -4.17 -8.62 -11.31
C PRO A 5 -5.02 -8.17 -10.10
N LEU A 6 -4.78 -6.95 -9.63
CA LEU A 6 -5.66 -6.29 -8.67
C LEU A 6 -6.85 -5.69 -9.42
N THR A 7 -8.05 -6.19 -9.14
CA THR A 7 -9.27 -5.62 -9.73
C THR A 7 -9.74 -4.43 -8.92
N GLU A 8 -10.43 -3.50 -9.58
CA GLU A 8 -11.01 -2.32 -8.94
C GLU A 8 -12.03 -2.70 -7.83
N ARG A 9 -12.81 -3.77 -8.05
CA ARG A 9 -13.73 -4.31 -7.04
C ARG A 9 -12.99 -4.74 -5.78
N GLU A 10 -11.85 -5.39 -5.96
CA GLU A 10 -11.03 -5.89 -4.85
C GLU A 10 -10.33 -4.75 -4.11
N ALA A 11 -9.80 -3.77 -4.83
CA ALA A 11 -9.24 -2.56 -4.23
C ALA A 11 -10.28 -1.82 -3.37
N ARG A 12 -11.50 -1.64 -3.90
CA ARG A 12 -12.62 -1.07 -3.13
C ARG A 12 -13.00 -1.90 -1.90
N ARG A 13 -12.98 -3.23 -1.99
CA ARG A 13 -13.26 -4.13 -0.86
C ARG A 13 -12.23 -3.93 0.25
N ILE A 14 -10.94 -3.99 -0.09
CA ILE A 14 -9.83 -3.79 0.85
C ILE A 14 -9.94 -2.40 1.50
N ALA A 15 -10.17 -1.35 0.71
CA ALA A 15 -10.27 0.00 1.23
C ALA A 15 -11.46 0.20 2.21
N ARG A 16 -12.59 -0.51 2.00
CA ARG A 16 -13.70 -0.52 2.98
C ARG A 16 -13.31 -1.23 4.27
N GLU A 17 -12.64 -2.37 4.19
CA GLU A 17 -12.19 -3.12 5.37
C GLU A 17 -11.18 -2.31 6.19
N VAL A 18 -10.24 -1.64 5.54
CA VAL A 18 -9.29 -0.75 6.21
C VAL A 18 -10.02 0.39 6.92
N ARG A 19 -10.92 1.11 6.23
CA ARG A 19 -11.70 2.20 6.85
C ARG A 19 -12.57 1.73 8.01
N SER A 20 -13.15 0.53 7.95
CA SER A 20 -13.96 -0.01 9.04
C SER A 20 -13.18 -0.25 10.34
N ARG A 21 -11.84 -0.36 10.25
CA ARG A 21 -10.96 -0.51 11.42
C ARG A 21 -10.58 0.83 12.07
N LYS A 22 -11.08 1.95 11.55
CA LYS A 22 -10.79 3.31 12.05
C LYS A 22 -9.28 3.61 12.14
N ALA A 23 -8.51 3.14 11.17
CA ALA A 23 -7.10 3.49 11.06
C ALA A 23 -6.95 4.99 10.79
N GLU A 24 -5.97 5.63 11.43
CA GLU A 24 -5.63 7.05 11.20
C GLU A 24 -4.72 7.22 9.97
N SER A 25 -3.93 6.19 9.65
CA SER A 25 -3.03 6.14 8.50
C SER A 25 -2.79 4.69 8.06
N VAL A 26 -2.19 4.48 6.87
CA VAL A 26 -1.94 3.15 6.29
C VAL A 26 -0.58 3.08 5.61
N ALA A 27 0.19 2.04 5.93
CA ALA A 27 1.32 1.60 5.13
C ALA A 27 0.88 0.59 4.06
N ILE A 28 1.25 0.81 2.80
CA ILE A 28 1.05 -0.16 1.71
C ILE A 28 2.40 -0.73 1.31
N CYS A 29 2.58 -2.04 1.50
CA CYS A 29 3.77 -2.77 1.07
C CYS A 29 3.38 -4.03 0.29
N LEU A 30 3.51 -3.97 -1.04
CA LEU A 30 3.27 -5.12 -1.91
C LEU A 30 4.58 -5.72 -2.42
N LEU A 31 4.59 -7.03 -2.68
CA LEU A 31 5.74 -7.68 -3.32
C LEU A 31 5.99 -7.06 -4.70
N PHE A 32 7.27 -6.78 -4.99
CA PHE A 32 7.74 -6.17 -6.25
C PHE A 32 7.24 -4.75 -6.53
N SER A 33 6.66 -4.05 -5.56
CA SER A 33 6.19 -2.66 -5.72
C SER A 33 7.31 -1.68 -6.08
N PHE A 34 8.53 -1.91 -5.56
CA PHE A 34 9.74 -1.16 -5.90
C PHE A 34 10.02 -1.09 -7.41
N MET A 35 9.60 -2.12 -8.16
CA MET A 35 9.76 -2.17 -9.63
C MET A 35 8.46 -1.85 -10.36
N ARG A 36 7.31 -2.25 -9.80
CA ARG A 36 5.99 -2.10 -10.42
C ARG A 36 4.97 -1.61 -9.39
N PRO A 37 4.87 -0.30 -9.15
CA PRO A 37 4.06 0.26 -8.07
C PRO A 37 2.57 0.37 -8.38
N SER A 38 2.12 -0.09 -9.55
CA SER A 38 0.76 0.14 -10.03
C SER A 38 -0.33 -0.32 -9.06
N HIS A 39 -0.15 -1.47 -8.40
CA HIS A 39 -1.11 -1.95 -7.41
C HIS A 39 -1.10 -1.12 -6.11
N GLU A 40 0.05 -0.57 -5.69
CA GLU A 40 0.08 0.33 -4.53
C GLU A 40 -0.67 1.62 -4.81
N ARG A 41 -0.47 2.19 -6.00
CA ARG A 41 -1.20 3.39 -6.44
C ARG A 41 -2.70 3.17 -6.51
N ILE A 42 -3.15 2.04 -7.08
CA ILE A 42 -4.58 1.68 -7.12
C ILE A 42 -5.18 1.58 -5.71
N LEU A 43 -4.43 1.00 -4.75
CA LEU A 43 -4.90 0.91 -3.37
C LEU A 43 -4.91 2.28 -2.68
N ARG A 44 -3.88 3.11 -2.88
CA ARG A 44 -3.83 4.50 -2.40
C ARG A 44 -5.06 5.27 -2.89
N ASP A 45 -5.38 5.18 -4.17
CA ASP A 45 -6.53 5.88 -4.74
C ASP A 45 -7.86 5.38 -4.16
N ALA A 46 -7.99 4.07 -3.94
CA ALA A 46 -9.17 3.50 -3.30
C ALA A 46 -9.34 3.91 -1.82
N LEU A 47 -8.24 4.25 -1.13
CA LEU A 47 -8.21 4.74 0.25
C LEU A 47 -8.54 6.23 0.39
N GLY A 48 -8.63 6.97 -0.72
CA GLY A 48 -9.14 8.35 -0.75
C GLY A 48 -8.28 9.29 0.11
N ASP A 49 -8.91 10.02 1.03
CA ASP A 49 -8.25 11.03 1.87
C ASP A 49 -7.50 10.46 3.08
N LEU A 50 -7.51 9.13 3.28
CA LEU A 50 -6.75 8.51 4.35
C LEU A 50 -5.24 8.68 4.09
N PRO A 51 -4.43 9.16 5.06
CA PRO A 51 -2.98 9.22 4.92
C PRO A 51 -2.40 7.85 4.58
N VAL A 52 -1.58 7.79 3.53
CA VAL A 52 -1.01 6.55 3.01
C VAL A 52 0.47 6.73 2.72
N SER A 53 1.29 5.87 3.31
CA SER A 53 2.70 5.70 2.93
C SER A 53 2.82 4.51 1.99
N MET A 54 3.30 4.75 0.77
CA MET A 54 3.53 3.69 -0.22
C MET A 54 4.98 3.26 -0.20
N SER A 55 5.22 1.96 -0.07
CA SER A 55 6.57 1.44 0.16
C SER A 55 7.54 1.70 -1.00
N HIS A 56 7.03 1.82 -2.23
CA HIS A 56 7.86 2.19 -3.38
C HIS A 56 8.33 3.66 -3.39
N GLU A 57 7.74 4.52 -2.56
CA GLU A 57 8.16 5.92 -2.40
C GLU A 57 9.06 6.07 -1.17
N VAL A 58 8.78 5.33 -0.09
CA VAL A 58 9.54 5.40 1.16
C VAL A 58 10.92 4.72 1.06
N LEU A 59 10.95 3.45 0.63
CA LEU A 59 12.20 2.68 0.50
C LEU A 59 12.08 1.67 -0.66
N PRO A 60 12.39 2.06 -1.91
CA PRO A 60 12.21 1.23 -3.11
C PRO A 60 13.27 0.12 -3.25
N GLU A 61 13.52 -0.63 -2.18
CA GLU A 61 14.44 -1.76 -2.14
C GLU A 61 13.72 -3.08 -2.38
N PHE A 62 14.41 -4.10 -2.88
CA PHE A 62 13.77 -5.40 -3.15
C PHE A 62 13.40 -6.16 -1.86
N ARG A 63 14.14 -5.93 -0.78
CA ARG A 63 13.97 -6.62 0.52
C ARG A 63 12.71 -6.15 1.22
N GLU A 64 11.76 -7.05 1.38
CA GLU A 64 10.43 -6.72 1.88
C GLU A 64 10.39 -6.38 3.36
N TYR A 65 11.25 -6.97 4.19
CA TYR A 65 11.23 -6.75 5.63
C TYR A 65 11.66 -5.31 5.96
N GLU A 66 12.82 -4.89 5.49
CA GLU A 66 13.36 -3.55 5.72
C GLU A 66 12.47 -2.47 5.08
N ARG A 67 11.92 -2.76 3.89
CA ARG A 67 10.96 -1.88 3.22
C ARG A 67 9.67 -1.73 4.02
N ALA A 68 9.08 -2.84 4.47
CA ALA A 68 7.85 -2.80 5.26
C ALA A 68 8.06 -2.12 6.62
N SER A 69 9.14 -2.41 7.34
CA SER A 69 9.40 -1.81 8.65
C SER A 69 9.54 -0.29 8.55
N THR A 70 10.29 0.19 7.56
CA THR A 70 10.47 1.63 7.32
C THR A 70 9.16 2.30 6.90
N THR A 71 8.38 1.68 6.01
CA THR A 71 7.09 2.23 5.56
C THR A 71 6.05 2.29 6.68
N VAL A 72 6.06 1.33 7.61
CA VAL A 72 5.17 1.34 8.78
C VAL A 72 5.55 2.47 9.75
N LEU A 73 6.85 2.71 9.95
CA LEU A 73 7.31 3.84 10.77
C LEU A 73 6.95 5.18 10.13
N ASP A 74 7.11 5.31 8.81
CA ASP A 74 6.71 6.51 8.07
C ASP A 74 5.21 6.77 8.17
N ALA A 75 4.36 5.74 8.05
CA ALA A 75 2.92 5.89 8.19
C ALA A 75 2.49 6.24 9.64
N TYR A 76 3.31 5.94 10.64
CA TYR A 76 2.99 6.19 12.05
C TYR A 76 3.29 7.62 12.48
N LEU A 77 4.26 8.29 11.84
CA LEU A 77 4.73 9.64 12.18
C LEU A 77 3.94 10.73 11.44
#